data_AF-E9B323-F1
#
_entry.id   AF-E9B323-F1
#
_cell.length_a   1.000
_cell.length_b   1.000
_cell.length_c   1.000
_cell.angle_alpha   90.00
_cell.angle_beta   90.00
_cell.angle_gamma   90.00
#
_symmetry.space_group_name_H-M   'P 1'
#
loop_
_entity.id
_entity.type
_entity.pdbx_description
1 polymer ?
#
loop_
_entity_poly.entity_id
_entity_poly.type
_entity_poly.pdbx_seq_one_letter_code
_entity_poly.pdbx_strand_id
1 'polypeptide(L)'
;MPPLRGTGRGRNRTGTVPTVHIKCGLKAKSSAKPRTFDEYYGEIYGERWPTLRAAMIEAPRKVALWNRFSQVPFEEATRGLSRVEPNSLIQAFQPIQKTNSTEAPGTTDRGISDDDEAKPQEKVVAAAAGELLHPNGVIDKPPIDAFGIKAYYLLDYASAHVVEQLQVGAFDTVLDMCAAPGGKSIAVAQFLSPDGALTCNETRADRCARLRRNLQEHVPVNYVPWRTTQRDAQTWYDPGAFSRVLVDAPCSSERHLLQQSGGSPLSLREWSEETTAQLAALQRMLLQRAIETCRVGGRIVYSTCSISPLENDGVVGEVLQRTRCEVKVIKTSSATAAAPVAPPKTATDASESDASGAEACGLHTPTVLGEATAYGRLLLPDACHGWGPMFFCVLEKTAEHKDVSSSSADDDD
;
A
#
# COMPACT_ATOMS: atom_id res chain seq x y z
N MET A 1 58.48 15.79 -33.48
CA MET A 1 57.43 16.58 -34.16
C MET A 1 56.09 15.90 -33.93
N PRO A 2 54.99 16.65 -33.66
CA PRO A 2 53.60 16.16 -33.66
C PRO A 2 53.07 16.06 -35.12
N PRO A 3 51.92 15.44 -35.46
CA PRO A 3 50.55 15.68 -34.93
C PRO A 3 49.86 14.35 -34.49
N LEU A 4 48.54 14.15 -34.27
CA LEU A 4 47.27 14.86 -34.56
C LEU A 4 46.30 14.85 -33.35
N ARG A 5 45.07 15.37 -33.53
CA ARG A 5 43.89 15.20 -32.65
C ARG A 5 42.84 14.31 -33.33
N GLY A 6 42.04 13.59 -32.54
CA GLY A 6 40.76 12.98 -32.97
C GLY A 6 40.06 12.33 -31.77
N THR A 7 39.08 13.02 -31.16
CA THR A 7 37.62 12.85 -31.31
C THR A 7 37.02 11.94 -30.23
N GLY A 8 35.93 12.40 -29.60
CA GLY A 8 35.39 11.80 -28.38
C GLY A 8 34.44 10.63 -28.62
N ARG A 9 34.28 9.80 -27.58
CA ARG A 9 33.09 8.97 -27.39
C ARG A 9 32.52 9.23 -26.00
N GLY A 10 31.30 9.76 -25.94
CA GLY A 10 30.56 9.89 -24.69
C GLY A 10 30.27 8.50 -24.12
N ARG A 11 30.61 8.28 -22.85
CA ARG A 11 30.11 7.12 -22.12
C ARG A 11 28.69 7.43 -21.68
N ASN A 12 27.72 6.70 -22.22
CA ASN A 12 26.35 6.70 -21.70
C ASN A 12 26.40 6.29 -20.22
N ARG A 13 26.07 7.25 -19.34
CA ARG A 13 25.79 6.97 -17.93
C ARG A 13 24.41 6.34 -17.85
N THR A 14 24.35 5.02 -17.73
CA THR A 14 23.15 4.33 -17.25
C THR A 14 22.85 4.84 -15.84
N GLY A 15 21.77 5.60 -15.69
CA GLY A 15 21.37 6.19 -14.41
C GLY A 15 20.86 5.12 -13.45
N THR A 16 21.75 4.54 -12.65
CA THR A 16 21.35 3.76 -11.47
C THR A 16 20.70 4.70 -10.45
N VAL A 17 19.44 4.43 -10.13
CA VAL A 17 18.73 5.09 -9.02
C VAL A 17 19.55 4.90 -7.73
N PRO A 18 19.86 5.95 -6.97
CA PRO A 18 20.71 5.84 -5.78
C PRO A 18 19.97 5.08 -4.68
N THR A 19 20.45 3.87 -4.35
CA THR A 19 19.97 3.10 -3.21
C THR A 19 20.34 3.83 -1.91
N VAL A 20 19.39 4.53 -1.30
CA VAL A 20 19.57 5.17 0.00
C VAL A 20 19.82 4.10 1.06
N HIS A 21 21.09 3.88 1.40
CA HIS A 21 21.45 3.10 2.58
C HIS A 21 21.12 3.94 3.81
N ILE A 22 19.89 3.80 4.33
CA ILE A 22 19.49 4.37 5.61
C ILE A 22 20.44 3.79 6.67
N LYS A 23 21.37 4.63 7.16
CA LYS A 23 22.36 4.20 8.16
C LYS A 23 21.63 3.93 9.47
N CYS A 24 21.35 2.66 9.74
CA CYS A 24 20.90 2.19 11.06
C CYS A 24 22.03 2.46 12.07
N GLY A 25 22.01 3.63 12.69
CA GLY A 25 23.18 4.17 13.39
C GLY A 25 22.96 5.54 14.05
N LEU A 26 21.73 5.85 14.47
CA LEU A 26 21.44 7.00 15.33
C LEU A 26 22.05 6.77 16.72
N LYS A 27 23.36 7.02 16.87
CA LYS A 27 23.97 7.20 18.18
C LYS A 27 23.40 8.48 18.78
N ALA A 28 22.68 8.37 19.90
CA ALA A 28 22.15 9.51 20.63
C ALA A 28 23.27 10.47 21.05
N LYS A 29 23.44 11.55 20.28
CA LYS A 29 24.23 12.70 20.71
C LYS A 29 23.36 13.51 21.68
N SER A 30 23.84 13.67 22.90
CA SER A 30 23.21 14.51 23.91
C SER A 30 23.31 15.99 23.52
N SER A 31 22.36 16.48 22.72
CA SER A 31 22.13 17.92 22.53
C SER A 31 21.13 18.40 23.57
N ALA A 32 21.50 19.41 24.35
CA ALA A 32 20.69 19.94 25.46
C ALA A 32 19.38 20.65 25.02
N LYS A 33 19.11 20.73 23.72
CA LYS A 33 17.86 21.21 23.13
C LYS A 33 17.28 20.09 22.25
N PRO A 34 15.97 19.78 22.35
CA PRO A 34 15.31 18.86 21.43
C PRO A 34 15.32 19.45 20.01
N ARG A 35 15.55 18.60 19.01
CA ARG A 35 15.53 19.00 17.60
C ARG A 35 14.09 19.27 17.14
N THR A 36 13.96 20.18 16.19
CA THR A 36 12.72 20.38 15.44
C THR A 36 12.50 19.24 14.45
N PHE A 37 11.25 19.11 14.00
CA PHE A 37 10.84 18.15 12.98
C PHE A 37 11.74 18.17 11.72
N ASP A 38 12.01 19.37 11.21
CA ASP A 38 12.79 19.59 9.99
C ASP A 38 14.30 19.36 10.20
N GLU A 39 14.85 19.64 11.39
CA GLU A 39 16.23 19.28 11.73
C GLU A 39 16.40 17.75 11.81
N TYR A 40 15.49 17.06 12.51
CA TYR A 40 15.54 15.61 12.71
C TYR A 40 15.42 14.84 11.38
N TYR A 41 14.39 15.12 10.59
CA TYR A 41 14.21 14.43 9.31
C TYR A 41 15.16 14.92 8.21
N GLY A 42 15.66 16.16 8.31
CA GLY A 42 16.76 16.65 7.49
C GLY A 42 18.06 15.85 7.70
N GLU A 43 18.39 15.45 8.92
CA GLU A 43 19.53 14.56 9.19
C GLU A 43 19.34 13.14 8.62
N ILE A 44 18.11 12.61 8.64
CA ILE A 44 17.81 11.24 8.18
C ILE A 44 17.77 11.14 6.65
N TYR A 45 17.07 12.08 6.00
CA TYR A 45 16.82 12.06 4.56
C TYR A 45 17.76 12.95 3.74
N GLY A 46 18.55 13.82 4.38
CA GLY A 46 19.56 14.65 3.73
C GLY A 46 18.97 15.52 2.62
N GLU A 47 19.63 15.53 1.46
CA GLU A 47 19.21 16.30 0.27
C GLU A 47 17.81 15.94 -0.25
N ARG A 48 17.27 14.76 0.09
CA ARG A 48 15.90 14.35 -0.29
C ARG A 48 14.82 15.00 0.58
N TRP A 49 15.16 15.48 1.79
CA TRP A 49 14.20 15.98 2.75
C TRP A 49 13.25 17.07 2.20
N PRO A 50 13.73 18.12 1.50
CA PRO A 50 12.85 19.17 0.99
C PRO A 50 11.76 18.64 0.03
N THR A 51 12.13 17.71 -0.85
CA THR A 51 11.21 17.09 -1.82
C THR A 51 10.21 16.17 -1.13
N LEU A 52 10.68 15.32 -0.20
CA LEU A 52 9.80 14.44 0.58
C LEU A 52 8.81 15.23 1.45
N ARG A 53 9.29 16.29 2.13
CA ARG A 53 8.47 17.20 2.93
C ARG A 53 7.37 17.86 2.09
N ALA A 54 7.71 18.36 0.90
CA ALA A 54 6.74 18.94 -0.03
C ALA A 54 5.65 17.91 -0.43
N ALA A 55 6.06 16.71 -0.84
CA ALA A 55 5.14 15.63 -1.23
C ALA A 55 4.24 15.13 -0.07
N MET A 56 4.69 15.24 1.19
CA MET A 56 3.82 14.95 2.34
C MET A 56 2.73 16.03 2.54
N ILE A 57 3.05 17.30 2.30
CA ILE A 57 2.10 18.42 2.47
C ILE A 57 0.99 18.38 1.42
N GLU A 58 1.27 17.89 0.21
CA GLU A 58 0.26 17.68 -0.82
C GLU A 58 -0.91 16.81 -0.32
N ALA A 59 -2.10 17.06 -0.87
CA ALA A 59 -3.30 16.30 -0.52
C ALA A 59 -3.10 14.80 -0.81
N PRO A 60 -3.52 13.90 0.09
CA PRO A 60 -3.29 12.48 -0.08
C PRO A 60 -4.22 11.97 -1.18
N ARG A 61 -3.62 11.38 -2.22
CA ARG A 61 -4.37 10.68 -3.27
C ARG A 61 -5.15 9.52 -2.62
N LYS A 62 -6.27 9.15 -3.23
CA LYS A 62 -7.09 8.01 -2.79
C LYS A 62 -7.47 7.14 -3.99
N VAL A 63 -7.64 5.85 -3.72
CA VAL A 63 -8.23 4.87 -4.62
C VAL A 63 -9.61 4.49 -4.12
N ALA A 64 -10.48 4.13 -5.05
CA ALA A 64 -11.67 3.34 -4.78
C ALA A 64 -11.24 1.88 -4.66
N LEU A 65 -11.21 1.36 -3.43
CA LEU A 65 -11.22 -0.09 -3.20
C LEU A 65 -12.63 -0.59 -3.51
N TRP A 66 -12.78 -1.30 -4.62
CA TRP A 66 -14.05 -1.93 -4.99
C TRP A 66 -14.52 -2.88 -3.89
N ASN A 67 -15.82 -2.85 -3.65
CA ASN A 67 -16.46 -3.69 -2.65
C ASN A 67 -17.30 -4.79 -3.30
N ARG A 68 -16.76 -6.01 -3.32
CA ARG A 68 -17.39 -7.20 -3.93
C ARG A 68 -18.73 -7.60 -3.31
N PHE A 69 -19.08 -7.04 -2.15
CA PHE A 69 -20.32 -7.32 -1.44
C PHE A 69 -21.48 -6.41 -1.86
N SER A 70 -21.20 -5.33 -2.59
CA SER A 70 -22.25 -4.42 -3.08
C SER A 70 -22.96 -5.01 -4.30
N GLN A 71 -24.26 -4.75 -4.39
CA GLN A 71 -25.09 -5.10 -5.54
C GLN A 71 -25.19 -3.98 -6.60
N VAL A 72 -24.47 -2.87 -6.42
CA VAL A 72 -24.29 -1.89 -7.51
C VAL A 72 -23.52 -2.58 -8.65
N PRO A 73 -23.94 -2.50 -9.91
CA PRO A 73 -23.21 -3.08 -11.04
C PRO A 73 -21.76 -2.58 -11.10
N PHE A 74 -20.82 -3.47 -11.41
CA PHE A 74 -19.39 -3.16 -11.42
C PHE A 74 -19.08 -2.00 -12.37
N GLU A 75 -19.62 -2.04 -13.59
CA GLU A 75 -19.43 -1.03 -14.64
C GLU A 75 -20.01 0.34 -14.26
N GLU A 76 -21.03 0.36 -13.41
CA GLU A 76 -21.60 1.59 -12.86
C GLU A 76 -20.71 2.17 -11.75
N ALA A 77 -20.27 1.33 -10.82
CA ALA A 77 -19.45 1.75 -9.69
C ALA A 77 -18.02 2.16 -10.07
N THR A 78 -17.45 1.55 -11.11
CA THR A 78 -16.12 1.91 -11.64
C THR A 78 -16.18 2.85 -12.83
N ARG A 79 -17.36 3.43 -13.15
CA ARG A 79 -17.52 4.39 -14.26
C ARG A 79 -16.56 5.57 -14.10
N GLY A 80 -15.73 5.82 -15.12
CA GLY A 80 -14.72 6.89 -15.11
C GLY A 80 -13.45 6.56 -14.30
N LEU A 81 -13.31 5.34 -13.78
CA LEU A 81 -12.12 4.89 -13.05
C LEU A 81 -11.35 3.82 -13.85
N SER A 82 -10.03 3.78 -13.68
CA SER A 82 -9.14 2.73 -14.18
C SER A 82 -8.44 2.02 -13.01
N ARG A 83 -8.13 0.73 -13.19
CA ARG A 83 -7.44 -0.07 -12.17
C ARG A 83 -6.01 0.43 -11.99
N VAL A 84 -5.55 0.53 -10.74
CA VAL A 84 -4.21 1.06 -10.43
C VAL A 84 -3.11 0.09 -10.84
N GLU A 85 -3.26 -1.19 -10.50
CA GLU A 85 -2.37 -2.28 -10.90
C GLU A 85 -3.20 -3.42 -11.52
N PRO A 86 -3.06 -3.73 -12.82
CA PRO A 86 -3.87 -4.74 -13.51
C PRO A 86 -3.81 -6.14 -12.86
N ASN A 87 -2.65 -6.48 -12.30
CA ASN A 87 -2.35 -7.83 -11.76
C ASN A 87 -2.42 -7.91 -10.23
N SER A 88 -2.73 -6.82 -9.52
CA SER A 88 -2.92 -6.85 -8.06
C SER A 88 -4.20 -7.62 -7.73
N LEU A 89 -4.17 -8.49 -6.73
CA LEU A 89 -5.37 -9.19 -6.24
C LEU A 89 -6.37 -8.21 -5.59
N ILE A 90 -5.90 -7.04 -5.16
CA ILE A 90 -6.75 -5.96 -4.70
C ILE A 90 -7.33 -5.19 -5.88
N GLN A 91 -8.65 -5.09 -5.91
CA GLN A 91 -9.37 -4.31 -6.92
C GLN A 91 -9.43 -2.83 -6.50
N ALA A 92 -8.30 -2.13 -6.67
CA ALA A 92 -8.16 -0.70 -6.43
C ALA A 92 -8.20 0.10 -7.75
N PHE A 93 -9.01 1.16 -7.77
CA PHE A 93 -9.24 2.01 -8.93
C PHE A 93 -8.94 3.49 -8.65
N GLN A 94 -8.46 4.22 -9.64
CA GLN A 94 -8.20 5.67 -9.63
C GLN A 94 -8.94 6.34 -10.80
N PRO A 95 -9.22 7.65 -10.76
CA PRO A 95 -9.84 8.36 -11.89
C PRO A 95 -8.99 8.27 -13.16
N ILE A 96 -9.64 8.09 -14.31
CA ILE A 96 -8.98 8.11 -15.62
C ILE A 96 -8.42 9.52 -15.88
N GLN A 97 -7.11 9.62 -16.04
CA GLN A 97 -6.47 10.87 -16.46
C GLN A 97 -6.73 11.09 -17.95
N LYS A 98 -7.29 12.24 -18.32
CA LYS A 98 -7.38 12.65 -19.73
C LYS A 98 -5.98 12.96 -20.24
N THR A 99 -5.46 12.13 -21.14
CA THR A 99 -4.32 12.51 -21.98
C THR A 99 -4.77 13.61 -22.93
N ASN A 100 -4.19 14.80 -22.83
CA ASN A 100 -4.33 15.84 -23.86
C ASN A 100 -3.52 15.42 -25.10
N SER A 101 -4.02 14.44 -25.85
CA SER A 101 -3.55 14.09 -27.19
C SER A 101 -3.97 15.18 -28.17
N THR A 102 -3.34 16.35 -28.03
CA THR A 102 -3.43 17.48 -28.96
C THR A 102 -2.55 17.21 -30.19
N GLU A 103 -2.87 16.16 -30.94
CA GLU A 103 -2.44 16.04 -32.33
C GLU A 103 -3.64 16.38 -33.21
N ALA A 104 -3.77 17.67 -33.51
CA ALA A 104 -4.65 18.10 -34.60
C ALA A 104 -4.06 17.56 -35.92
N PRO A 105 -4.84 16.85 -36.76
CA PRO A 105 -4.36 16.45 -38.07
C PRO A 105 -4.08 17.71 -38.88
N GLY A 106 -2.81 17.90 -39.24
CA GLY A 106 -2.36 19.07 -40.00
C GLY A 106 -3.03 19.11 -41.36
N THR A 107 -3.93 20.06 -41.57
CA THR A 107 -4.58 20.31 -42.86
C THR A 107 -3.56 20.84 -43.86
N THR A 108 -3.05 19.98 -44.73
CA THR A 108 -2.36 20.40 -45.95
C THR A 108 -3.39 20.90 -46.96
N ASP A 109 -3.40 22.21 -47.17
CA ASP A 109 -4.17 22.89 -48.21
C ASP A 109 -3.80 22.40 -49.63
N ARG A 110 -4.82 22.09 -50.45
CA ARG A 110 -4.84 22.20 -51.93
C ARG A 110 -6.19 21.76 -52.54
N GLY A 111 -6.88 22.70 -53.20
CA GLY A 111 -7.45 22.46 -54.55
C GLY A 111 -8.92 22.01 -54.71
N ILE A 112 -9.84 22.99 -54.71
CA ILE A 112 -10.95 23.23 -55.68
C ILE A 112 -11.45 22.03 -56.54
N SER A 113 -12.73 21.62 -56.37
CA SER A 113 -13.84 21.78 -57.34
C SER A 113 -15.12 21.02 -56.91
N ASP A 114 -16.27 21.44 -57.44
CA ASP A 114 -17.63 21.00 -57.07
C ASP A 114 -18.03 19.60 -57.59
N ASP A 115 -18.95 18.90 -56.89
CA ASP A 115 -20.30 18.52 -57.38
C ASP A 115 -21.04 17.52 -56.43
N ASP A 116 -22.37 17.44 -56.59
CA ASP A 116 -23.35 16.69 -55.77
C ASP A 116 -23.19 15.14 -55.76
N GLU A 117 -23.34 14.50 -54.59
CA GLU A 117 -24.31 13.40 -54.43
C GLU A 117 -24.68 13.13 -52.94
N ALA A 118 -25.97 12.87 -52.66
CA ALA A 118 -26.46 12.63 -51.30
C ALA A 118 -26.60 11.14 -50.96
N LYS A 119 -26.06 10.71 -49.79
CA LYS A 119 -26.36 9.42 -49.11
C LYS A 119 -25.96 9.46 -47.62
N PRO A 120 -26.36 8.47 -46.79
CA PRO A 120 -27.23 8.72 -45.64
C PRO A 120 -26.50 9.19 -44.38
N GLN A 121 -27.22 9.97 -43.57
CA GLN A 121 -26.77 10.34 -42.22
C GLN A 121 -26.78 9.13 -41.27
N GLU A 122 -25.62 8.53 -41.03
CA GLU A 122 -25.41 7.79 -39.79
C GLU A 122 -25.48 8.78 -38.61
N LYS A 123 -26.60 8.74 -37.88
CA LYS A 123 -26.71 9.38 -36.57
C LYS A 123 -25.82 8.63 -35.58
N VAL A 124 -24.53 8.99 -35.54
CA VAL A 124 -23.70 8.74 -34.36
C VAL A 124 -24.39 9.40 -33.19
N VAL A 125 -24.82 8.60 -32.21
CA VAL A 125 -25.58 9.06 -31.05
C VAL A 125 -24.62 9.77 -30.10
N ALA A 126 -24.31 11.04 -30.42
CA ALA A 126 -23.63 11.97 -29.54
C ALA A 126 -24.58 12.45 -28.43
N ALA A 127 -24.96 11.53 -27.54
CA ALA A 127 -25.76 11.80 -26.37
C ALA A 127 -25.21 11.01 -25.16
N ALA A 128 -25.20 11.64 -23.99
CA ALA A 128 -24.79 11.09 -22.69
C ALA A 128 -23.27 10.87 -22.43
N ALA A 129 -22.37 11.58 -23.13
CA ALA A 129 -20.96 11.74 -22.72
C ALA A 129 -20.71 13.09 -21.98
N GLY A 130 -21.76 13.69 -21.41
CA GLY A 130 -21.82 15.10 -21.03
C GLY A 130 -22.29 15.37 -19.61
N GLU A 131 -21.98 14.50 -18.64
CA GLU A 131 -22.05 14.75 -17.19
C GLU A 131 -21.24 13.64 -16.47
N LEU A 132 -20.86 13.84 -15.20
CA LEU A 132 -20.12 12.87 -14.34
C LEU A 132 -18.61 12.66 -14.64
N LEU A 133 -17.85 13.74 -14.84
CA LEU A 133 -16.40 13.76 -14.53
C LEU A 133 -16.06 15.04 -13.74
N HIS A 134 -15.75 14.90 -12.45
CA HIS A 134 -15.23 16.02 -11.67
C HIS A 134 -13.83 16.41 -12.17
N PRO A 135 -13.57 17.68 -12.53
CA PRO A 135 -12.34 18.09 -13.25
C PRO A 135 -11.04 17.96 -12.46
N ASN A 136 -11.11 17.58 -11.17
CA ASN A 136 -9.99 17.60 -10.23
C ASN A 136 -9.45 16.20 -9.86
N GLY A 137 -9.91 15.12 -10.51
CA GLY A 137 -9.50 13.75 -10.16
C GLY A 137 -9.94 13.32 -8.75
N VAL A 138 -11.07 13.85 -8.28
CA VAL A 138 -11.71 13.46 -7.01
C VAL A 138 -12.67 12.30 -7.30
N ILE A 139 -12.59 11.24 -6.50
CA ILE A 139 -13.57 10.15 -6.53
C ILE A 139 -14.78 10.58 -5.70
N ASP A 140 -15.97 10.44 -6.26
CA ASP A 140 -17.23 10.81 -5.65
C ASP A 140 -17.57 10.00 -4.38
N LYS A 141 -18.70 10.31 -3.75
CA LYS A 141 -19.25 9.44 -2.70
C LYS A 141 -19.63 8.10 -3.34
N PRO A 142 -19.31 6.96 -2.69
CA PRO A 142 -19.68 5.65 -3.22
C PRO A 142 -21.20 5.54 -3.38
N PRO A 143 -21.69 5.04 -4.54
CA PRO A 143 -23.08 4.63 -4.64
C PRO A 143 -23.36 3.53 -3.62
N ILE A 144 -24.63 3.44 -3.23
CA ILE A 144 -25.11 2.55 -2.16
C ILE A 144 -26.23 1.71 -2.74
N ASP A 145 -26.19 0.40 -2.54
CA ASP A 145 -27.26 -0.49 -2.97
C ASP A 145 -28.48 -0.47 -2.04
N ALA A 146 -29.50 -1.25 -2.42
CA ALA A 146 -30.75 -1.39 -1.67
C ALA A 146 -30.59 -1.96 -0.24
N PHE A 147 -29.44 -2.54 0.10
CA PHE A 147 -29.12 -3.09 1.42
C PHE A 147 -28.27 -2.14 2.27
N GLY A 148 -27.96 -0.94 1.77
CA GLY A 148 -27.12 0.04 2.47
C GLY A 148 -25.62 -0.20 2.32
N ILE A 149 -25.20 -1.10 1.42
CA ILE A 149 -23.79 -1.45 1.21
C ILE A 149 -23.19 -0.54 0.13
N LYS A 150 -22.06 0.09 0.47
CA LYS A 150 -21.32 1.00 -0.40
C LYS A 150 -20.49 0.24 -1.44
N ALA A 151 -20.52 0.71 -2.67
CA ALA A 151 -19.81 0.12 -3.81
C ALA A 151 -18.27 0.17 -3.71
N TYR A 152 -17.71 1.12 -2.96
CA TYR A 152 -16.27 1.18 -2.72
C TYR A 152 -15.91 1.92 -1.42
N TYR A 153 -14.73 1.64 -0.89
CA TYR A 153 -14.12 2.39 0.21
C TYR A 153 -12.95 3.25 -0.30
N LEU A 154 -12.84 4.50 0.18
CA LEU A 154 -11.76 5.41 -0.21
C LEU A 154 -10.57 5.37 0.77
N LEU A 155 -9.41 4.92 0.30
CA LEU A 155 -8.16 4.83 1.08
C LEU A 155 -6.93 5.15 0.22
N ASP A 156 -5.77 5.32 0.85
CA ASP A 156 -4.48 5.43 0.17
C ASP A 156 -4.09 4.06 -0.45
N TYR A 157 -3.63 4.03 -1.71
CA TYR A 157 -3.23 2.79 -2.37
C TYR A 157 -2.16 2.03 -1.58
N ALA A 158 -1.23 2.72 -0.93
CA ALA A 158 -0.21 2.12 -0.08
C ALA A 158 -0.84 1.33 1.08
N SER A 159 -1.93 1.83 1.68
CA SER A 159 -2.66 1.09 2.72
C SER A 159 -3.35 -0.16 2.19
N ALA A 160 -3.81 -0.13 0.94
CA ALA A 160 -4.36 -1.30 0.28
C ALA A 160 -3.26 -2.33 0.01
N HIS A 161 -2.14 -1.91 -0.59
CA HIS A 161 -1.01 -2.77 -0.91
C HIS A 161 -0.45 -3.54 0.31
N VAL A 162 -0.43 -2.94 1.50
CA VAL A 162 -0.09 -3.65 2.77
C VAL A 162 -0.97 -4.87 3.01
N VAL A 163 -2.27 -4.79 2.73
CA VAL A 163 -3.21 -5.91 2.90
C VAL A 163 -2.97 -7.01 1.87
N GLU A 164 -2.53 -6.67 0.66
CA GLU A 164 -2.13 -7.68 -0.34
C GLU A 164 -0.93 -8.51 0.13
N GLN A 165 0.01 -7.90 0.85
CA GLN A 165 1.18 -8.60 1.42
C GLN A 165 0.81 -9.58 2.54
N LEU A 166 -0.37 -9.42 3.17
CA LEU A 166 -0.88 -10.36 4.17
C LEU A 166 -1.31 -11.70 3.54
N GLN A 167 -1.55 -11.74 2.23
CA GLN A 167 -1.93 -12.95 1.48
C GLN A 167 -3.06 -13.73 2.17
N VAL A 168 -4.18 -13.05 2.40
CA VAL A 168 -5.38 -13.61 3.03
C VAL A 168 -6.05 -14.59 2.07
N GLY A 169 -6.26 -15.81 2.52
CA GLY A 169 -7.06 -16.84 1.85
C GLY A 169 -8.50 -16.89 2.38
N ALA A 170 -9.39 -17.51 1.60
CA ALA A 170 -10.83 -17.55 1.86
C ALA A 170 -11.25 -18.10 3.24
N PHE A 171 -10.41 -18.97 3.83
CA PHE A 171 -10.67 -19.71 5.08
C PHE A 171 -9.78 -19.26 6.24
N ASP A 172 -9.04 -18.14 6.10
CA ASP A 172 -8.16 -17.67 7.16
C ASP A 172 -8.95 -17.07 8.35
N THR A 173 -8.46 -17.34 9.56
CA THR A 173 -8.78 -16.54 10.75
C THR A 173 -7.81 -15.35 10.82
N VAL A 174 -8.36 -14.14 10.72
CA VAL A 174 -7.59 -12.89 10.63
C VAL A 174 -7.83 -11.99 11.84
N LEU A 175 -6.76 -11.44 12.41
CA LEU A 175 -6.79 -10.39 13.42
C LEU A 175 -6.23 -9.09 12.83
N ASP A 176 -7.01 -8.02 12.90
CA ASP A 176 -6.55 -6.64 12.68
C ASP A 176 -6.47 -5.97 14.06
N MET A 177 -5.25 -5.81 14.59
CA MET A 177 -5.04 -5.41 16.00
C MET A 177 -5.32 -3.94 16.29
N CYS A 178 -5.34 -3.08 15.27
CA CYS A 178 -5.42 -1.61 15.37
C CYS A 178 -6.31 -1.04 14.25
N ALA A 179 -7.49 -1.64 14.12
CA ALA A 179 -8.30 -1.62 12.90
C ALA A 179 -8.89 -0.25 12.51
N ALA A 180 -9.10 0.70 13.44
CA ALA A 180 -9.91 1.88 13.12
C ALA A 180 -9.15 2.92 12.26
N PRO A 181 -9.76 3.44 11.17
CA PRO A 181 -11.21 3.50 10.93
C PRO A 181 -11.81 2.34 10.11
N GLY A 182 -11.05 1.28 9.79
CA GLY A 182 -11.56 0.05 9.17
C GLY A 182 -11.22 -0.14 7.70
N GLY A 183 -10.50 0.78 7.06
CA GLY A 183 -10.19 0.69 5.62
C GLY A 183 -9.38 -0.56 5.26
N LYS A 184 -8.36 -0.89 6.06
CA LYS A 184 -7.58 -2.14 5.88
C LYS A 184 -8.41 -3.38 6.23
N SER A 185 -9.25 -3.32 7.26
CA SER A 185 -10.15 -4.41 7.63
C SER A 185 -11.20 -4.72 6.54
N ILE A 186 -11.75 -3.68 5.89
CA ILE A 186 -12.65 -3.82 4.73
C ILE A 186 -11.92 -4.46 3.54
N ALA A 187 -10.65 -4.09 3.31
CA ALA A 187 -9.81 -4.73 2.30
C ALA A 187 -9.51 -6.19 2.60
N VAL A 188 -9.21 -6.54 3.86
CA VAL A 188 -9.04 -7.92 4.32
C VAL A 188 -10.33 -8.73 4.07
N ALA A 189 -11.49 -8.16 4.40
CA ALA A 189 -12.78 -8.82 4.21
C ALA A 189 -13.05 -9.20 2.74
N GLN A 190 -12.56 -8.44 1.75
CA GLN A 190 -12.74 -8.77 0.32
C GLN A 190 -12.18 -10.16 -0.05
N PHE A 191 -11.23 -10.70 0.71
CA PHE A 191 -10.60 -12.00 0.46
C PHE A 191 -11.27 -13.17 1.18
N LEU A 192 -12.05 -12.89 2.24
CA LEU A 192 -12.65 -13.93 3.08
C LEU A 192 -13.95 -14.48 2.47
N SER A 193 -14.28 -15.71 2.88
CA SER A 193 -15.54 -16.39 2.61
C SER A 193 -16.39 -16.49 3.90
N PRO A 194 -17.63 -17.03 3.84
CA PRO A 194 -18.43 -17.30 5.03
C PRO A 194 -17.77 -18.23 6.06
N ASP A 195 -16.80 -19.05 5.63
CA ASP A 195 -16.04 -19.98 6.48
C ASP A 195 -14.72 -19.37 7.02
N GLY A 196 -14.38 -18.15 6.59
CA GLY A 196 -13.30 -17.34 7.17
C GLY A 196 -13.78 -16.51 8.36
N ALA A 197 -12.86 -15.84 9.07
CA ALA A 197 -13.26 -14.97 10.19
C ALA A 197 -12.35 -13.75 10.36
N LEU A 198 -12.94 -12.59 10.66
CA LEU A 198 -12.22 -11.33 10.87
C LEU A 198 -12.48 -10.76 12.28
N THR A 199 -11.42 -10.59 13.07
CA THR A 199 -11.47 -9.84 14.33
C THR A 199 -10.82 -8.48 14.16
N CYS A 200 -11.58 -7.40 14.35
CA CYS A 200 -11.08 -6.03 14.28
C CYS A 200 -11.01 -5.44 15.68
N ASN A 201 -9.82 -5.08 16.16
CA ASN A 201 -9.64 -4.48 17.48
C ASN A 201 -9.37 -2.97 17.38
N GLU A 202 -10.03 -2.19 18.23
CA GLU A 202 -9.72 -0.79 18.47
C GLU A 202 -10.03 -0.43 19.92
N THR A 203 -9.01 -0.08 20.71
CA THR A 203 -9.16 0.18 22.14
C THR A 203 -10.05 1.41 22.45
N ARG A 204 -10.06 2.42 21.59
CA ARG A 204 -10.83 3.66 21.84
C ARG A 204 -12.27 3.55 21.35
N ALA A 205 -13.24 3.79 22.23
CA ALA A 205 -14.66 3.65 21.94
C ALA A 205 -15.16 4.53 20.76
N ASP A 206 -14.68 5.77 20.65
CA ASP A 206 -15.03 6.70 19.56
C ASP A 206 -14.58 6.17 18.19
N ARG A 207 -13.32 5.69 18.12
CA ARG A 207 -12.75 5.07 16.92
C ARG A 207 -13.39 3.71 16.63
N CYS A 208 -13.69 2.91 17.65
CA CYS A 208 -14.34 1.61 17.50
C CYS A 208 -15.78 1.75 16.99
N ALA A 209 -16.52 2.79 17.40
CA ALA A 209 -17.84 3.10 16.86
C ALA A 209 -17.77 3.44 15.35
N ARG A 210 -16.78 4.26 14.94
CA ARG A 210 -16.52 4.56 13.53
C ARG A 210 -16.12 3.32 12.72
N LEU A 211 -15.24 2.48 13.27
CA LEU A 211 -14.84 1.20 12.69
C LEU A 211 -16.06 0.29 12.46
N ARG A 212 -16.91 0.11 13.47
CA ARG A 212 -18.12 -0.71 13.36
C ARG A 212 -19.08 -0.19 12.30
N ARG A 213 -19.33 1.12 12.27
CA ARG A 213 -20.18 1.73 11.24
C ARG A 213 -19.61 1.52 9.84
N ASN A 214 -18.31 1.77 9.66
CA ASN A 214 -17.65 1.53 8.38
C ASN A 214 -17.71 0.05 7.95
N LEU A 215 -17.54 -0.91 8.86
CA LEU A 215 -17.73 -2.33 8.56
C LEU A 215 -19.18 -2.65 8.18
N GLN A 216 -20.18 -2.14 8.90
CA GLN A 216 -21.60 -2.35 8.58
C GLN A 216 -22.00 -1.77 7.21
N GLU A 217 -21.43 -0.62 6.83
CA GLU A 217 -21.69 0.05 5.54
C GLU A 217 -20.99 -0.62 4.33
N HIS A 218 -20.14 -1.64 4.53
CA HIS A 218 -19.36 -2.27 3.44
C HIS A 218 -19.33 -3.80 3.49
N VAL A 219 -19.39 -4.43 4.66
CA VAL A 219 -19.20 -5.89 4.83
C VAL A 219 -20.43 -6.51 5.49
N PRO A 220 -21.32 -7.15 4.73
CA PRO A 220 -22.47 -7.87 5.28
C PRO A 220 -22.03 -9.04 6.17
N VAL A 221 -22.54 -9.07 7.41
CA VAL A 221 -22.17 -10.09 8.43
C VAL A 221 -22.56 -11.51 8.00
N ASN A 222 -23.57 -11.64 7.14
CA ASN A 222 -24.02 -12.92 6.55
C ASN A 222 -23.13 -13.43 5.39
N TYR A 223 -22.16 -12.63 4.93
CA TYR A 223 -21.19 -13.04 3.89
C TYR A 223 -19.79 -13.27 4.45
N VAL A 224 -19.35 -12.46 5.42
CA VAL A 224 -18.08 -12.64 6.13
C VAL A 224 -18.31 -12.49 7.63
N PRO A 225 -18.07 -13.53 8.45
CA PRO A 225 -18.09 -13.42 9.90
C PRO A 225 -17.02 -12.43 10.38
N TRP A 226 -17.47 -11.25 10.83
CA TRP A 226 -16.59 -10.26 11.45
C TRP A 226 -17.10 -9.82 12.82
N ARG A 227 -16.17 -9.45 13.70
CA ARG A 227 -16.46 -8.90 15.03
C ARG A 227 -15.52 -7.74 15.37
N THR A 228 -16.06 -6.75 16.09
CA THR A 228 -15.24 -5.67 16.68
C THR A 228 -14.94 -5.94 18.15
N THR A 229 -13.71 -5.68 18.59
CA THR A 229 -13.29 -5.74 19.99
C THR A 229 -12.70 -4.40 20.44
N GLN A 230 -12.74 -4.15 21.75
CA GLN A 230 -12.16 -2.97 22.42
C GLN A 230 -11.18 -3.42 23.51
N ARG A 231 -10.30 -4.37 23.17
CA ARG A 231 -9.26 -4.88 24.08
C ARG A 231 -8.01 -4.01 23.94
N ASP A 232 -7.26 -3.88 25.02
CA ASP A 232 -5.89 -3.36 24.93
C ASP A 232 -5.00 -4.37 24.20
N ALA A 233 -4.56 -4.01 23.00
CA ALA A 233 -3.74 -4.88 22.17
C ALA A 233 -2.34 -5.18 22.76
N GLN A 234 -1.85 -4.36 23.72
CA GLN A 234 -0.58 -4.61 24.43
C GLN A 234 -0.62 -5.86 25.32
N THR A 235 -1.82 -6.24 25.77
CA THR A 235 -2.08 -7.40 26.62
C THR A 235 -2.79 -8.54 25.88
N TRP A 236 -2.90 -8.46 24.55
CA TRP A 236 -3.60 -9.45 23.73
C TRP A 236 -2.89 -10.81 23.76
N TYR A 237 -3.56 -11.84 24.24
CA TYR A 237 -2.98 -13.19 24.34
C TYR A 237 -4.02 -14.25 23.97
N ASP A 238 -4.06 -14.63 22.69
CA ASP A 238 -4.81 -15.78 22.18
C ASP A 238 -3.85 -16.65 21.31
N PRO A 239 -2.89 -17.39 21.90
CA PRO A 239 -1.81 -18.06 21.16
C PRO A 239 -2.31 -18.99 20.06
N GLY A 240 -1.76 -18.85 18.86
CA GLY A 240 -2.11 -19.66 17.70
C GLY A 240 -3.54 -19.50 17.17
N ALA A 241 -4.33 -18.55 17.67
CA ALA A 241 -5.73 -18.40 17.27
C ALA A 241 -5.90 -17.85 15.83
N PHE A 242 -4.90 -17.14 15.30
CA PHE A 242 -4.99 -16.47 14.00
C PHE A 242 -3.96 -16.99 12.99
N SER A 243 -4.46 -17.34 11.81
CA SER A 243 -3.65 -17.68 10.63
C SER A 243 -3.05 -16.45 9.92
N ARG A 244 -3.62 -15.26 10.13
CA ARG A 244 -3.13 -13.97 9.64
C ARG A 244 -3.28 -12.90 10.72
N VAL A 245 -2.25 -12.06 10.90
CA VAL A 245 -2.32 -10.92 11.81
C VAL A 245 -1.83 -9.64 11.12
N LEU A 246 -2.64 -8.59 11.15
CA LEU A 246 -2.30 -7.25 10.70
C LEU A 246 -2.08 -6.35 11.93
N VAL A 247 -0.94 -5.66 11.92
CA VAL A 247 -0.56 -4.68 12.94
C VAL A 247 -0.33 -3.33 12.25
N ASP A 248 -1.43 -2.65 11.90
CA ASP A 248 -1.40 -1.28 11.39
C ASP A 248 -1.24 -0.31 12.56
N ALA A 249 -0.01 -0.12 13.01
CA ALA A 249 0.24 0.36 14.36
C ALA A 249 0.01 1.88 14.51
N PRO A 250 -0.47 2.34 15.68
CA PRO A 250 -0.51 3.77 16.00
C PRO A 250 0.92 4.33 15.98
N CYS A 251 1.12 5.37 15.17
CA CYS A 251 2.42 5.96 14.88
C CYS A 251 2.32 7.47 14.73
N SER A 252 3.48 8.14 14.68
CA SER A 252 3.64 9.60 14.55
C SER A 252 2.78 10.23 13.45
N SER A 253 2.54 9.50 12.35
CA SER A 253 1.70 9.90 11.23
C SER A 253 2.12 11.25 10.62
N GLU A 254 3.40 11.44 10.28
CA GLU A 254 3.97 12.77 9.92
C GLU A 254 3.17 13.53 8.86
N ARG A 255 2.68 12.81 7.84
CA ARG A 255 1.85 13.40 6.78
C ARG A 255 0.55 14.01 7.32
N HIS A 256 -0.06 13.39 8.32
CA HIS A 256 -1.26 13.91 8.97
C HIS A 256 -0.98 15.19 9.76
N LEU A 257 0.12 15.20 10.52
CA LEU A 257 0.55 16.37 11.30
C LEU A 257 0.85 17.57 10.40
N LEU A 258 1.62 17.35 9.32
CA LEU A 258 1.94 18.40 8.34
C LEU A 258 0.69 18.92 7.61
N GLN A 259 -0.29 18.07 7.34
CA GLN A 259 -1.56 18.52 6.74
C GLN A 259 -2.42 19.31 7.74
N GLN A 260 -2.40 18.96 9.03
CA GLN A 260 -3.08 19.73 10.08
C GLN A 260 -2.43 21.10 10.32
N SER A 261 -1.10 21.22 10.20
CA SER A 261 -0.38 22.49 10.32
C SER A 261 -0.40 23.35 9.05
N GLY A 262 -1.00 22.86 7.95
CA GLY A 262 -0.96 23.52 6.65
C GLY A 262 0.46 23.61 6.05
N GLY A 263 1.35 22.68 6.40
CA GLY A 263 2.77 22.68 6.03
C GLY A 263 3.67 23.58 6.89
N SER A 264 3.09 24.28 7.87
CA SER A 264 3.83 25.10 8.85
C SER A 264 4.76 24.24 9.71
N PRO A 265 5.88 24.80 10.23
CA PRO A 265 6.75 24.09 11.16
C PRO A 265 5.99 23.57 12.37
N LEU A 266 6.16 22.28 12.68
CA LEU A 266 5.51 21.63 13.81
C LEU A 266 6.17 22.03 15.13
N SER A 267 5.36 22.31 16.15
CA SER A 267 5.83 22.53 17.51
C SER A 267 6.21 21.22 18.21
N LEU A 268 7.03 21.33 19.26
CA LEU A 268 7.43 20.20 20.11
C LEU A 268 6.26 19.49 20.83
N ARG A 269 5.04 20.07 20.79
CA ARG A 269 3.81 19.45 21.31
C ARG A 269 3.09 18.61 20.26
N GLU A 270 3.24 18.95 18.99
CA GLU A 270 2.66 18.21 17.86
C GLU A 270 3.56 17.03 17.47
N TRP A 271 4.88 17.23 17.51
CA TRP A 271 5.87 16.19 17.22
C TRP A 271 7.13 16.35 18.07
N SER A 272 7.69 15.25 18.57
CA SER A 272 9.04 15.21 19.14
C SER A 272 9.67 13.83 18.97
N GLU A 273 11.00 13.76 19.12
CA GLU A 273 11.73 12.48 19.16
C GLU A 273 11.26 11.60 20.33
N GLU A 274 10.85 12.21 21.45
CA GLU A 274 10.37 11.49 22.63
C GLU A 274 9.01 10.82 22.37
N THR A 275 8.04 11.53 21.80
CA THR A 275 6.73 10.93 21.46
C THR A 275 6.88 9.86 20.39
N THR A 276 7.77 10.06 19.42
CA THR A 276 8.17 9.04 18.43
C THR A 276 8.75 7.79 19.09
N ALA A 277 9.63 7.94 20.09
CA ALA A 277 10.21 6.82 20.83
C ALA A 277 9.21 6.08 21.74
N GLN A 278 8.26 6.81 22.35
CA GLN A 278 7.15 6.25 23.12
C GLN A 278 6.20 5.43 22.22
N LEU A 279 5.87 5.95 21.03
CA LEU A 279 5.08 5.22 20.03
C LEU A 279 5.81 3.97 19.52
N ALA A 280 7.12 4.06 19.25
CA ALA A 280 7.93 2.88 18.93
C ALA A 280 7.89 1.82 20.06
N ALA A 281 7.90 2.22 21.33
CA ALA A 281 7.80 1.28 22.45
C ALA A 281 6.44 0.56 22.49
N LEU A 282 5.34 1.29 22.24
CA LEU A 282 4.01 0.71 22.07
C LEU A 282 3.98 -0.28 20.89
N GLN A 283 4.50 0.12 19.73
CA GLN A 283 4.57 -0.69 18.52
C GLN A 283 5.32 -2.01 18.73
N ARG A 284 6.42 -2.01 19.51
CA ARG A 284 7.15 -3.23 19.86
C ARG A 284 6.30 -4.21 20.68
N MET A 285 5.52 -3.71 21.63
CA MET A 285 4.60 -4.55 22.39
C MET A 285 3.50 -5.14 21.50
N LEU A 286 2.92 -4.33 20.61
CA LEU A 286 1.90 -4.78 19.65
C LEU A 286 2.44 -5.87 18.71
N LEU A 287 3.62 -5.68 18.13
CA LEU A 287 4.23 -6.65 17.23
C LEU A 287 4.65 -7.95 17.94
N GLN A 288 5.15 -7.87 19.18
CA GLN A 288 5.43 -9.05 20.00
C GLN A 288 4.16 -9.89 20.23
N ARG A 289 3.05 -9.24 20.62
CA ARG A 289 1.76 -9.90 20.82
C ARG A 289 1.18 -10.47 19.54
N ALA A 290 1.36 -9.80 18.40
CA ALA A 290 0.97 -10.30 17.09
C ALA A 290 1.67 -11.61 16.73
N ILE A 291 2.99 -11.69 16.97
CA ILE A 291 3.79 -12.91 16.75
C ILE A 291 3.32 -14.06 17.65
N GLU A 292 3.09 -13.81 18.92
CA GLU A 292 2.62 -14.83 19.89
C GLU A 292 1.22 -15.35 19.53
N THR A 293 0.31 -14.45 19.16
CA THR A 293 -1.10 -14.76 18.83
C THR A 293 -1.25 -15.41 17.45
N CYS A 294 -0.30 -15.21 16.54
CA CYS A 294 -0.26 -15.91 15.26
C CYS A 294 0.12 -17.38 15.44
N ARG A 295 -0.46 -18.27 14.64
CA ARG A 295 -0.07 -19.70 14.61
C ARG A 295 1.26 -19.92 13.90
N VAL A 296 1.90 -21.06 14.16
CA VAL A 296 3.00 -21.56 13.33
C VAL A 296 2.54 -21.78 11.89
N GLY A 297 3.34 -21.36 10.91
CA GLY A 297 2.98 -21.26 9.50
C GLY A 297 1.97 -20.14 9.19
N GLY A 298 1.68 -19.28 10.16
CA GLY A 298 0.88 -18.06 9.98
C GLY A 298 1.72 -16.86 9.58
N ARG A 299 1.07 -15.87 8.95
CA ARG A 299 1.73 -14.63 8.48
C ARG A 299 1.28 -13.43 9.30
N ILE A 300 2.25 -12.62 9.70
CA ILE A 300 2.05 -11.31 10.31
C ILE A 300 2.49 -10.23 9.31
N VAL A 301 1.72 -9.15 9.19
CA VAL A 301 2.16 -7.92 8.52
C VAL A 301 2.14 -6.79 9.55
N TYR A 302 3.31 -6.20 9.76
CA TYR A 302 3.47 -4.96 10.53
C TYR A 302 3.49 -3.78 9.57
N SER A 303 2.74 -2.72 9.85
CA SER A 303 2.77 -1.48 9.07
C SER A 303 2.65 -0.23 9.92
N THR A 304 3.18 0.88 9.40
CA THR A 304 3.00 2.23 9.94
C THR A 304 2.76 3.19 8.76
N CYS A 305 2.15 4.35 9.00
CA CYS A 305 2.23 5.49 8.08
C CYS A 305 3.29 6.52 8.53
N SER A 306 4.38 6.04 9.14
CA SER A 306 5.49 6.85 9.65
C SER A 306 6.72 6.77 8.75
N ILE A 307 7.44 7.89 8.63
CA ILE A 307 8.77 7.96 8.01
C ILE A 307 9.91 7.73 9.01
N SER A 308 9.62 7.50 10.29
CA SER A 308 10.62 7.31 11.33
C SER A 308 11.30 5.93 11.26
N PRO A 309 12.64 5.85 11.12
CA PRO A 309 13.35 4.57 11.25
C PRO A 309 13.19 3.91 12.62
N LEU A 310 12.88 4.70 13.67
CA LEU A 310 12.64 4.20 15.04
C LEU A 310 11.35 3.39 15.14
N GLU A 311 10.31 3.80 14.42
CA GLU A 311 8.98 3.14 14.37
C GLU A 311 8.93 2.01 13.33
N ASN A 312 9.87 2.02 12.38
CA ASN A 312 9.90 1.09 11.26
C ASN A 312 10.87 -0.09 11.53
N ASP A 313 12.05 -0.10 10.90
CA ASP A 313 13.05 -1.15 11.10
C ASP A 313 13.52 -1.27 12.57
N GLY A 314 13.50 -0.17 13.34
CA GLY A 314 13.85 -0.17 14.77
C GLY A 314 12.93 -1.05 15.62
N VAL A 315 11.61 -0.96 15.39
CA VAL A 315 10.61 -1.82 16.03
C VAL A 315 10.83 -3.28 15.67
N VAL A 316 10.95 -3.55 14.36
CA VAL A 316 11.09 -4.93 13.86
C VAL A 316 12.37 -5.58 14.36
N GLY A 317 13.51 -4.88 14.30
CA GLY A 317 14.80 -5.39 14.76
C GLY A 317 14.82 -5.72 16.25
N GLU A 318 14.30 -4.83 17.11
CA GLU A 318 14.27 -5.05 18.56
C GLU A 318 13.32 -6.21 18.94
N VAL A 319 12.19 -6.37 18.24
CA VAL A 319 11.25 -7.48 18.46
C VAL A 319 11.83 -8.81 17.99
N LEU A 320 12.46 -8.88 16.81
CA LEU A 320 13.09 -10.11 16.31
C LEU A 320 14.22 -10.61 17.23
N GLN A 321 14.96 -9.70 17.86
CA GLN A 321 15.98 -10.04 18.85
C GLN A 321 15.35 -10.63 20.13
N ARG A 322 14.28 -10.02 20.66
CA ARG A 322 13.71 -10.39 21.98
C ARG A 322 12.64 -11.47 21.94
N THR A 323 11.95 -11.66 20.82
CA THR A 323 10.86 -12.64 20.73
C THR A 323 11.39 -14.06 20.96
N ARG A 324 10.60 -14.86 21.68
CA ARG A 324 10.92 -16.27 21.95
C ARG A 324 10.54 -17.19 20.79
N CYS A 325 9.60 -16.77 19.94
CA CYS A 325 9.18 -17.54 18.77
C CYS A 325 10.24 -17.49 17.67
N GLU A 326 10.33 -18.54 16.87
CA GLU A 326 11.11 -18.49 15.64
C GLU A 326 10.30 -17.76 14.56
N VAL A 327 10.89 -16.73 13.95
CA VAL A 327 10.21 -15.83 13.03
C VAL A 327 11.14 -15.51 11.86
N LYS A 328 10.63 -15.68 10.65
CA LYS A 328 11.32 -15.41 9.40
C LYS A 328 10.79 -14.13 8.77
N VAL A 329 11.69 -13.23 8.37
CA VAL A 329 11.35 -12.06 7.55
C VAL A 329 11.18 -12.49 6.10
N ILE A 330 10.00 -12.21 5.53
CA ILE A 330 9.68 -12.53 4.14
C ILE A 330 10.00 -11.32 3.27
N LYS A 331 11.08 -11.43 2.48
CA LYS A 331 11.46 -10.38 1.52
C LYS A 331 10.44 -10.30 0.39
N THR A 332 9.75 -9.18 0.28
CA THR A 332 8.78 -8.91 -0.78
C THR A 332 9.48 -8.41 -2.04
N SER A 333 9.76 -9.34 -2.96
CA SER A 333 10.03 -9.06 -4.38
C SER A 333 8.71 -9.11 -5.17
N SER A 334 8.60 -8.37 -6.27
CA SER A 334 7.40 -8.40 -7.12
C SER A 334 7.32 -9.70 -7.93
N ALA A 335 6.71 -10.72 -7.33
CA ALA A 335 6.25 -11.91 -8.02
C ALA A 335 5.00 -12.43 -7.28
N THR A 336 3.82 -12.01 -7.72
CA THR A 336 2.54 -12.63 -7.37
C THR A 336 2.45 -14.02 -8.02
N ALA A 337 3.20 -14.97 -7.46
CA ALA A 337 3.04 -16.39 -7.74
C ALA A 337 1.77 -16.91 -7.05
N ALA A 338 0.60 -16.49 -7.57
CA ALA A 338 -0.60 -17.29 -7.40
C ALA A 338 -0.33 -18.63 -8.09
N ALA A 339 -0.31 -19.72 -7.32
CA ALA A 339 -0.13 -21.05 -7.88
C ALA A 339 -1.29 -21.32 -8.86
N PRO A 340 -1.03 -21.58 -10.15
CA PRO A 340 -2.11 -21.78 -11.11
C PRO A 340 -2.78 -23.12 -10.83
N VAL A 341 -4.04 -23.08 -10.40
CA VAL A 341 -4.93 -24.23 -10.48
C VAL A 341 -5.10 -24.55 -11.97
N ALA A 342 -4.52 -25.66 -12.41
CA ALA A 342 -4.49 -26.01 -13.82
C ALA A 342 -5.91 -26.26 -14.38
N PRO A 343 -6.33 -25.57 -15.46
CA PRO A 343 -7.56 -25.92 -16.16
C PRO A 343 -7.40 -27.25 -16.92
N PRO A 344 -8.49 -28.00 -17.17
CA PRO A 344 -8.42 -29.29 -17.83
C PRO A 344 -8.01 -29.15 -19.30
N LYS A 345 -7.16 -30.08 -19.76
CA LYS A 345 -6.74 -30.15 -21.16
C LYS A 345 -7.89 -30.63 -22.05
N THR A 346 -8.24 -29.83 -23.05
CA THR A 346 -8.82 -30.30 -24.32
C THR A 346 -7.93 -29.81 -25.46
N ALA A 347 -7.82 -30.62 -26.52
CA ALA A 347 -6.94 -30.37 -27.65
C ALA A 347 -7.75 -30.21 -28.93
N THR A 348 -7.30 -29.34 -29.83
CA THR A 348 -7.25 -29.56 -31.31
C THR A 348 -6.50 -28.42 -32.00
N ASP A 349 -5.40 -28.79 -32.65
CA ASP A 349 -4.74 -28.29 -33.87
C ASP A 349 -4.96 -26.88 -34.48
N ALA A 350 -3.83 -26.18 -34.60
CA ALA A 350 -3.21 -25.61 -35.82
C ALA A 350 -3.95 -24.59 -36.74
N SER A 351 -3.37 -23.38 -36.83
CA SER A 351 -2.71 -22.90 -38.07
C SER A 351 -1.90 -21.60 -37.85
N GLU A 352 -0.71 -21.51 -38.47
CA GLU A 352 0.02 -20.26 -38.77
C GLU A 352 -0.74 -19.49 -39.89
N SER A 353 -0.55 -18.21 -40.22
CA SER A 353 0.35 -17.13 -39.81
C SER A 353 -0.36 -15.77 -39.96
N ASP A 354 0.16 -14.69 -39.36
CA ASP A 354 0.54 -13.46 -40.11
C ASP A 354 1.00 -12.34 -39.18
N ALA A 355 1.99 -11.58 -39.63
CA ALA A 355 2.63 -10.51 -38.88
C ALA A 355 2.34 -9.14 -39.50
N SER A 356 1.68 -8.26 -38.74
CA SER A 356 1.66 -6.83 -38.99
C SER A 356 1.67 -6.09 -37.65
N GLY A 357 2.40 -4.97 -37.59
CA GLY A 357 2.84 -4.38 -36.33
C GLY A 357 1.72 -3.75 -35.50
N ALA A 358 1.60 -4.17 -34.25
CA ALA A 358 1.02 -3.36 -33.18
C ALA A 358 2.18 -2.85 -32.31
N GLU A 359 2.38 -1.53 -32.24
CA GLU A 359 3.29 -0.94 -31.26
C GLU A 359 2.75 -1.23 -29.87
N ALA A 360 3.47 -2.07 -29.12
CA ALA A 360 3.09 -2.43 -27.77
C ALA A 360 3.19 -1.19 -26.87
N CYS A 361 2.04 -0.60 -26.50
CA CYS A 361 1.93 0.31 -25.38
C CYS A 361 2.71 -0.26 -24.21
N GLY A 362 3.70 0.49 -23.72
CA GLY A 362 4.80 -0.06 -22.92
C GLY A 362 4.31 -0.92 -21.76
N LEU A 363 4.68 -2.21 -21.78
CA LEU A 363 4.56 -3.08 -20.62
C LEU A 363 5.36 -2.44 -19.47
N HIS A 364 4.66 -1.77 -18.56
CA HIS A 364 5.23 -1.43 -17.28
C HIS A 364 5.64 -2.75 -16.60
N THR A 365 6.94 -2.95 -16.45
CA THR A 365 7.48 -3.95 -15.54
C THR A 365 6.85 -3.74 -14.17
N PRO A 366 6.43 -4.79 -13.43
CA PRO A 366 5.81 -4.61 -12.11
C PRO A 366 6.76 -3.85 -11.19
N THR A 367 6.49 -2.57 -10.97
CA THR A 367 7.38 -1.71 -10.17
C THR A 367 7.32 -2.21 -8.74
N VAL A 368 8.45 -2.67 -8.18
CA VAL A 368 8.48 -3.11 -6.79
C VAL A 368 8.22 -1.90 -5.89
N LEU A 369 6.98 -1.75 -5.41
CA LEU A 369 6.50 -0.51 -4.82
C LEU A 369 7.23 -0.18 -3.51
N GLY A 370 7.59 1.09 -3.33
CA GLY A 370 8.44 1.57 -2.23
C GLY A 370 9.91 1.15 -2.32
N GLU A 371 10.75 1.69 -1.46
CA GLU A 371 12.17 1.32 -1.34
C GLU A 371 12.37 0.20 -0.32
N ALA A 372 13.40 -0.64 -0.51
CA ALA A 372 13.72 -1.71 0.44
C ALA A 372 14.47 -1.16 1.66
N THR A 373 14.09 -1.63 2.85
CA THR A 373 14.73 -1.28 4.13
C THR A 373 15.50 -2.49 4.69
N ALA A 374 15.93 -2.46 5.96
CA ALA A 374 16.61 -3.60 6.58
C ALA A 374 15.70 -4.83 6.73
N TYR A 375 14.43 -4.62 7.09
CA TYR A 375 13.46 -5.70 7.32
C TYR A 375 12.20 -5.63 6.45
N GLY A 376 11.95 -4.52 5.75
CA GLY A 376 10.68 -4.28 5.07
C GLY A 376 10.79 -3.44 3.81
N ARG A 377 9.71 -2.71 3.52
CA ARG A 377 9.66 -1.71 2.44
C ARG A 377 9.03 -0.41 2.96
N LEU A 378 9.51 0.72 2.47
CA LEU A 378 9.01 2.05 2.78
C LEU A 378 8.51 2.72 1.51
N LEU A 379 7.20 2.96 1.43
CA LEU A 379 6.57 3.73 0.36
C LEU A 379 6.60 5.19 0.78
N LEU A 380 7.17 6.05 -0.04
CA LEU A 380 7.29 7.49 0.22
C LEU A 380 6.60 8.28 -0.91
N PRO A 381 5.82 9.33 -0.59
CA PRO A 381 4.96 10.00 -1.56
C PRO A 381 5.73 10.67 -2.71
N ASP A 382 6.97 11.09 -2.50
CA ASP A 382 7.84 11.67 -3.53
C ASP A 382 8.28 10.67 -4.60
N ALA A 383 8.43 9.39 -4.24
CA ALA A 383 8.83 8.31 -5.14
C ALA A 383 7.67 7.39 -5.58
N CYS A 384 6.53 7.42 -4.86
CA CYS A 384 5.38 6.54 -5.06
C CYS A 384 4.16 7.29 -5.57
N HIS A 385 4.33 8.25 -6.50
CA HIS A 385 3.24 9.01 -7.13
C HIS A 385 2.23 9.65 -6.15
N GLY A 386 2.69 10.12 -4.99
CA GLY A 386 1.87 10.73 -3.94
C GLY A 386 1.21 9.76 -2.96
N TRP A 387 1.43 8.45 -3.07
CA TRP A 387 0.96 7.42 -2.12
C TRP A 387 1.83 7.32 -0.87
N GLY A 388 1.22 7.05 0.29
CA GLY A 388 1.92 6.92 1.56
C GLY A 388 2.14 8.26 2.31
N PRO A 389 3.10 8.34 3.25
CA PRO A 389 4.09 7.31 3.58
C PRO A 389 3.46 6.03 4.14
N MET A 390 4.09 4.89 3.88
CA MET A 390 3.68 3.58 4.41
C MET A 390 4.89 2.66 4.53
N PHE A 391 5.26 2.31 5.75
CA PHE A 391 6.17 1.20 5.99
C PHE A 391 5.40 -0.10 6.09
N PHE A 392 5.98 -1.21 5.61
CA PHE A 392 5.56 -2.53 6.05
C PHE A 392 6.69 -3.56 6.10
N CYS A 393 6.53 -4.53 7.01
CA CYS A 393 7.35 -5.72 7.12
C CYS A 393 6.45 -6.97 7.16
N VAL A 394 6.84 -8.01 6.43
CA VAL A 394 6.12 -9.29 6.38
C VAL A 394 6.92 -10.33 7.16
N LEU A 395 6.27 -10.98 8.11
CA LEU A 395 6.85 -12.00 8.98
C LEU A 395 6.07 -13.31 8.87
N GLU A 396 6.77 -14.43 8.98
CA GLU A 396 6.18 -15.77 9.09
C GLU A 396 6.67 -16.40 10.40
N LYS A 397 5.75 -16.92 11.23
CA LYS A 397 6.10 -17.62 12.48
C LYS A 397 6.42 -19.08 12.15
N THR A 398 7.68 -19.49 12.28
CA THR A 398 8.14 -20.83 11.91
C THR A 398 8.11 -21.82 13.07
N ALA A 399 8.23 -21.35 14.32
CA ALA A 399 8.06 -22.17 15.53
C ALA A 399 7.60 -21.34 16.74
N GLU A 400 6.99 -22.00 17.74
CA GLU A 400 6.59 -21.37 19.01
C GLU A 400 7.80 -20.93 19.86
N HIS A 401 8.92 -21.65 19.73
CA HIS A 401 10.17 -21.39 20.43
C HIS A 401 11.34 -21.46 19.45
N LYS A 402 12.32 -20.55 19.59
CA LYS A 402 13.64 -20.69 18.98
C LYS A 402 14.36 -21.85 19.65
N ASP A 403 15.02 -22.70 18.85
CA ASP A 403 15.87 -23.77 19.39
C ASP A 403 17.05 -23.19 20.17
N VAL A 404 17.04 -23.37 21.49
CA VAL A 404 18.15 -23.02 22.38
C VAL A 404 19.07 -24.23 22.52
N SER A 405 19.65 -24.67 21.41
CA SER A 405 20.65 -25.74 21.36
C SER A 405 22.03 -25.18 20.98
N SER A 406 23.04 -25.51 21.78
CA SER A 406 24.48 -25.21 21.62
C SER A 406 24.89 -23.73 21.49
N SER A 407 24.94 -23.03 22.64
CA SER A 407 26.00 -22.04 22.89
C SER A 407 26.50 -22.01 24.34
N SER A 408 26.26 -23.08 25.11
CA SER A 408 27.10 -23.42 26.27
C SER A 408 28.41 -23.98 25.70
N ALA A 409 29.43 -23.13 25.64
CA ALA A 409 30.79 -23.61 25.45
C ALA A 409 31.19 -24.48 26.65
N ASP A 410 32.10 -25.42 26.41
CA ASP A 410 32.64 -26.31 27.43
C ASP A 410 33.43 -25.51 28.48
N ASP A 411 32.84 -25.36 29.67
CA ASP A 411 33.49 -24.92 30.92
C ASP A 411 33.07 -25.91 32.02
N ASP A 412 33.68 -27.12 32.02
CA ASP A 412 33.76 -28.06 33.16
C ASP A 412 34.60 -29.32 32.77
N ASP A 413 35.94 -29.21 32.87
CA ASP A 413 36.87 -30.19 33.50
C ASP A 413 38.34 -29.70 33.47
#